data_AF-A0A8S9UBT2-F1
#
_entry.id   AF-A0A8S9UBT2-F1
#
_cell.length_a   1.000
_cell.length_b   1.000
_cell.length_c   1.000
_cell.angle_alpha   90.00
_cell.angle_beta   90.00
_cell.angle_gamma   90.00
#
_symmetry.space_group_name_H-M   'P 1'
#
loop_
_entity.id
_entity.type
_entity.pdbx_description
1 polymer ?
#
loop_
_entity_poly.entity_id
_entity_poly.type
_entity_poly.pdbx_seq_one_letter_code
_entity_poly.pdbx_strand_id
1 'polypeptide(L)'
;MSPSLEYMSRCILGYSQDFAEMNADFQVSIIQEKHRCRYPSKRCEFLRAIKRNGEMHRFCDAHRTKANLNQRRLEARRKREMEDVENYGRKRRSTSADSDTSMSQQNQTKRPL
;
A
#
# COMPACT_ATOMS: atom_id res chain seq x y z
N MET A 1 16.72 41.86 -55.55
CA MET A 1 15.56 40.98 -55.82
C MET A 1 14.84 40.80 -54.49
N SER A 2 13.64 41.35 -54.34
CA SER A 2 12.83 41.17 -53.14
C SER A 2 12.24 39.76 -53.13
N PRO A 3 12.41 38.97 -52.06
CA PRO A 3 11.74 37.68 -51.96
C PRO A 3 10.21 37.90 -51.98
N SER A 4 9.48 37.05 -52.71
CA SER A 4 8.03 37.22 -52.84
C SER A 4 7.34 37.02 -51.48
N LEU A 5 6.25 37.75 -51.24
CA LEU A 5 5.46 37.65 -50.01
C LEU A 5 4.99 36.20 -49.76
N GLU A 6 4.73 35.43 -50.82
CA GLU A 6 4.39 34.01 -50.77
C GLU A 6 5.50 33.14 -50.15
N TYR A 7 6.77 33.42 -50.46
CA TYR A 7 7.92 32.67 -49.93
C TYR A 7 8.15 32.98 -48.45
N MET A 8 8.08 34.25 -48.07
CA MET A 8 8.18 34.69 -46.68
C MET A 8 7.00 34.14 -45.85
N SER A 9 5.79 34.08 -46.43
CA SER A 9 4.61 33.50 -45.78
C SER A 9 4.74 31.98 -45.58
N ARG A 10 5.25 31.22 -46.56
CA ARG A 10 5.53 29.78 -46.41
C ARG A 10 6.60 29.48 -45.36
N CYS A 11 7.65 30.31 -45.26
CA CYS A 11 8.66 30.17 -44.21
C CYS A 11 8.09 30.43 -42.80
N ILE A 12 7.25 31.46 -42.64
CA ILE A 12 6.60 31.79 -41.36
C ILE A 12 5.61 30.68 -40.96
N LEU A 13 4.81 30.18 -41.91
CA LEU A 13 3.87 29.11 -41.65
C LEU A 13 4.58 27.79 -41.31
N GLY A 14 5.66 27.43 -42.01
CA GLY A 14 6.48 26.26 -41.68
C GLY A 14 7.11 26.33 -40.29
N TYR A 15 7.71 27.48 -39.92
CA TYR A 15 8.29 27.70 -38.59
C TYR A 15 7.24 27.65 -37.46
N SER A 16 6.01 28.09 -37.75
CA SER A 16 4.90 28.01 -36.79
C SER A 16 4.37 26.59 -36.60
N GLN A 17 4.48 25.75 -37.63
CA GLN A 17 4.06 24.34 -37.60
C GLN A 17 5.02 23.52 -36.73
N ASP A 18 6.33 23.71 -36.89
CA ASP A 18 7.36 23.11 -36.03
C ASP A 18 7.20 23.51 -34.54
N PHE A 19 6.85 24.77 -34.26
CA PHE A 19 6.59 25.24 -32.90
C PHE A 19 5.32 24.62 -32.28
N ALA A 20 4.29 24.37 -33.08
CA ALA A 20 3.08 23.69 -32.62
C ALA A 20 3.36 22.22 -32.25
N GLU A 21 4.19 21.53 -33.05
CA GLU A 21 4.60 20.14 -32.80
C GLU A 21 5.47 20.02 -31.53
N MET A 22 6.47 20.89 -31.35
CA MET A 22 7.29 20.90 -30.12
C MET A 22 6.48 21.18 -28.85
N ASN A 23 5.46 22.05 -28.94
CA ASN A 23 4.55 22.29 -27.83
C ASN A 23 3.68 21.07 -27.51
N ALA A 24 3.25 20.31 -28.53
CA ALA A 24 2.48 19.10 -28.32
C ALA A 24 3.30 18.01 -27.61
N ASP A 25 4.56 17.80 -28.02
CA ASP A 25 5.46 16.84 -27.36
C ASP A 25 5.74 17.23 -25.91
N PHE A 26 5.94 18.52 -25.64
CA PHE A 26 6.10 19.02 -24.27
C PHE A 26 4.85 18.73 -23.44
N GLN A 27 3.65 18.98 -23.96
CA GLN A 27 2.40 18.67 -23.27
C GLN A 27 2.23 17.17 -23.03
N VAL A 28 2.57 16.32 -24.00
CA VAL A 28 2.54 14.86 -23.85
C VAL A 28 3.45 14.41 -22.71
N SER A 29 4.66 14.96 -22.60
CA SER A 29 5.60 14.61 -21.53
C SER A 29 5.05 14.94 -20.12
N ILE A 30 4.42 16.11 -19.96
CA ILE A 30 3.81 16.53 -18.69
C ILE A 30 2.64 15.63 -18.32
N ILE A 31 1.80 15.29 -19.31
CA ILE A 31 0.67 14.37 -19.14
C ILE A 31 1.20 13.02 -18.66
N GLN A 32 2.21 12.46 -19.33
CA GLN A 32 2.82 11.20 -18.94
C GLN A 32 3.32 11.23 -17.48
N GLU A 33 4.08 12.26 -17.07
CA GLU A 33 4.53 12.41 -15.68
C GLU A 33 3.36 12.47 -14.68
N LYS A 34 2.27 13.17 -15.03
CA LYS A 34 1.07 13.26 -14.17
C LYS A 34 0.39 11.91 -13.97
N HIS A 35 0.41 11.06 -14.99
CA HIS A 35 -0.17 9.71 -14.95
C HIS A 35 0.75 8.64 -14.34
N ARG A 36 2.00 8.94 -13.99
CA ARG A 36 2.90 7.97 -13.35
C ARG A 36 2.54 7.68 -11.90
N CYS A 37 2.82 6.45 -11.48
CA CYS A 37 2.65 5.99 -10.10
C CYS A 37 3.44 6.85 -9.10
N ARG A 38 2.79 7.25 -7.99
CA ARG A 38 3.39 8.06 -6.91
C ARG A 38 3.95 7.21 -5.77
N TYR A 39 4.73 6.18 -6.10
CA TYR A 39 5.40 5.37 -5.06
C TYR A 39 6.54 6.19 -4.42
N PRO A 40 6.62 6.31 -3.08
CA PRO A 40 7.46 7.31 -2.43
C PRO A 40 8.95 6.99 -2.41
N SER A 41 9.34 5.72 -2.53
CA SER A 41 10.76 5.32 -2.37
C SER A 41 11.56 5.42 -3.68
N LYS A 42 11.15 4.72 -4.74
CA LYS A 42 11.79 4.79 -6.06
C LYS A 42 10.80 5.33 -7.09
N ARG A 43 11.28 6.16 -8.02
CA ARG A 43 10.49 6.60 -9.18
C ARG A 43 9.97 5.38 -9.94
N CYS A 44 8.67 5.33 -10.13
CA CYS A 44 7.99 4.25 -10.82
C CYS A 44 7.57 4.72 -12.20
N GLU A 45 7.97 3.98 -13.23
CA GLU A 45 7.71 4.33 -14.63
C GLU A 45 6.29 3.93 -15.07
N PHE A 46 5.66 3.00 -14.35
CA PHE A 46 4.32 2.53 -14.62
C PHE A 46 3.26 3.59 -14.32
N LEU A 47 2.19 3.56 -15.12
CA LEU A 47 1.03 4.44 -14.96
C LEU A 47 0.20 4.07 -13.73
N ARG A 48 -0.56 5.04 -13.23
CA ARG A 48 -1.57 4.85 -12.18
C ARG A 48 -2.62 3.85 -12.66
N ALA A 49 -2.99 2.92 -11.79
CA ALA A 49 -4.10 2.02 -12.05
C ALA A 49 -5.42 2.80 -12.10
N ILE A 50 -6.40 2.30 -12.85
CA ILE A 50 -7.74 2.89 -12.93
C ILE A 50 -8.70 2.07 -12.06
N LYS A 51 -9.44 2.75 -11.19
CA LYS A 51 -10.54 2.14 -10.42
C LYS A 51 -11.70 1.80 -11.36
N ARG A 52 -12.63 0.94 -10.91
CA ARG A 52 -13.86 0.62 -11.67
C ARG A 52 -14.73 1.85 -11.97
N ASN A 53 -14.64 2.90 -11.14
CA ASN A 53 -15.36 4.17 -11.33
C ASN A 53 -14.65 5.13 -12.31
N GLY A 54 -13.54 4.73 -12.92
CA GLY A 54 -12.75 5.57 -13.84
C GLY A 54 -11.73 6.50 -13.16
N GLU A 55 -11.73 6.60 -11.83
CA GLU A 55 -10.77 7.44 -11.11
C GLU A 55 -9.38 6.78 -11.03
N MET A 56 -8.32 7.56 -11.23
CA MET A 56 -6.96 7.09 -11.08
C MET A 56 -6.61 6.78 -9.62
N HIS A 57 -6.05 5.60 -9.38
CA HIS A 57 -5.36 5.28 -8.13
C HIS A 57 -4.10 6.14 -7.96
N ARG A 58 -3.60 6.23 -6.71
CA ARG A 58 -2.30 6.86 -6.45
C ARG A 58 -1.12 6.03 -6.99
N PHE A 59 -1.29 4.72 -7.08
CA PHE A 59 -0.24 3.75 -7.45
C PHE A 59 -0.58 2.99 -8.73
N CYS A 60 0.43 2.38 -9.36
CA CYS A 60 0.24 1.38 -10.40
C CYS A 60 -0.25 0.05 -9.81
N ASP A 61 -0.67 -0.89 -10.66
CA ASP A 61 -1.20 -2.19 -10.23
C ASP A 61 -0.17 -3.03 -9.46
N ALA A 62 1.10 -2.99 -9.86
CA ALA A 62 2.17 -3.70 -9.16
C ALA A 62 2.32 -3.21 -7.70
N HIS A 63 2.39 -1.89 -7.51
CA HIS A 63 2.51 -1.32 -6.17
C HIS A 63 1.22 -1.43 -5.35
N ARG A 64 0.05 -1.34 -5.98
CA ARG A 64 -1.24 -1.59 -5.33
C ARG A 64 -1.31 -3.01 -4.76
N THR A 65 -0.92 -4.00 -5.56
CA THR A 65 -0.91 -5.41 -5.13
C THR A 65 0.09 -5.65 -3.99
N LYS A 66 1.28 -5.04 -4.06
CA LYS A 66 2.29 -5.11 -2.99
C LYS A 66 1.79 -4.47 -1.69
N ALA A 67 1.11 -3.34 -1.77
CA ALA A 67 0.52 -2.67 -0.62
C ALA A 67 -0.57 -3.54 0.05
N ASN A 68 -1.45 -4.16 -0.75
CA ASN A 68 -2.48 -5.07 -0.24
C ASN A 68 -1.86 -6.29 0.45
N LEU A 69 -0.82 -6.89 -0.14
CA LEU A 69 -0.10 -8.00 0.47
C LEU A 69 0.55 -7.58 1.80
N ASN A 70 1.15 -6.38 1.84
CA ASN A 70 1.75 -5.85 3.05
C ASN A 70 0.69 -5.62 4.14
N GLN A 71 -0.45 -5.03 3.81
CA GLN A 71 -1.59 -4.89 4.73
C GLN A 71 -2.02 -6.23 5.30
N ARG A 72 -2.28 -7.23 4.45
CA ARG A 72 -2.67 -8.58 4.90
C ARG A 72 -1.63 -9.21 5.82
N ARG A 73 -0.35 -9.07 5.53
CA ARG A 73 0.74 -9.57 6.38
C ARG A 73 0.77 -8.85 7.73
N LEU A 74 0.58 -7.54 7.74
CA LEU A 74 0.57 -6.74 8.96
C LEU A 74 -0.63 -7.10 9.85
N GLU A 75 -1.81 -7.24 9.26
CA GLU A 75 -3.03 -7.67 9.94
C GLU A 75 -2.89 -9.09 10.50
N ALA A 76 -2.35 -10.03 9.72
CA ALA A 76 -2.10 -11.39 10.20
C ALA A 76 -1.08 -11.43 11.35
N ARG A 77 -0.08 -10.54 11.34
CA ARG A 77 0.86 -10.41 12.47
C ARG A 77 0.15 -9.88 13.71
N ARG A 78 -0.60 -8.78 13.59
CA ARG A 78 -1.37 -8.20 14.70
C ARG A 78 -2.38 -9.18 15.29
N LYS A 79 -3.04 -9.99 14.45
CA LYS A 79 -4.00 -10.99 14.92
C LYS A 79 -3.32 -12.05 15.80
N ARG A 80 -2.15 -12.56 15.37
CA ARG A 80 -1.37 -13.52 16.17
C ARG A 80 -0.88 -12.91 17.48
N GLU A 81 -0.39 -11.67 17.44
CA GLU A 81 0.02 -10.94 18.66
C GLU A 81 -1.14 -10.81 19.66
N MET A 82 -2.37 -10.56 19.18
CA MET A 82 -3.57 -10.51 20.04
C MET A 82 -3.97 -11.88 20.58
N GLU A 83 -3.96 -12.93 19.74
CA GLU A 83 -4.26 -14.30 20.14
C GLU A 83 -3.27 -14.82 21.20
N ASP A 84 -1.98 -14.48 21.08
CA ASP A 84 -0.95 -14.84 22.06
C ASP A 84 -1.20 -14.17 23.42
N VAL A 85 -1.62 -12.90 23.42
CA VAL A 85 -1.99 -12.17 24.66
C VAL A 85 -3.22 -12.79 25.32
N GLU A 86 -4.26 -13.11 24.55
CA GLU A 86 -5.46 -13.78 25.06
C GLU A 86 -5.14 -15.17 25.63
N ASN A 87 -4.34 -15.95 24.92
CA ASN A 87 -3.93 -17.29 25.35
C ASN A 87 -3.06 -17.23 26.62
N TYR A 88 -2.13 -16.28 26.71
CA TYR A 88 -1.35 -16.05 27.92
C TYR A 88 -2.25 -15.68 29.12
N GLY A 89 -3.28 -14.85 28.90
CA GLY A 89 -4.29 -14.53 29.91
C GLY A 89 -5.10 -15.76 30.35
N ARG A 90 -5.50 -16.64 29.41
CA ARG A 90 -6.24 -17.87 29.70
C ARG A 90 -5.39 -18.87 30.51
N LYS A 91 -4.10 -19.01 30.19
CA LYS A 91 -3.18 -19.90 30.91
C LYS A 91 -2.96 -19.45 32.36
N ARG A 92 -2.84 -18.14 32.60
CA ARG A 92 -2.75 -17.60 33.97
C ARG A 92 -3.99 -17.90 34.82
N ARG A 93 -5.18 -17.82 34.22
CA ARG A 93 -6.46 -18.08 34.92
C ARG A 93 -6.68 -19.57 35.24
N SER A 94 -6.09 -20.47 34.45
CA SER A 94 -6.17 -21.91 34.70
C SER A 94 -5.21 -22.35 35.81
N THR A 95 -4.00 -21.79 35.88
CA THR A 95 -3.04 -22.12 36.96
C THR A 95 -3.47 -21.67 38.36
N SER A 96 -4.42 -20.75 38.48
CA SER A 96 -4.98 -20.31 39.77
C SER A 96 -6.11 -21.20 40.30
N ALA A 97 -6.65 -22.12 39.49
CA ALA A 97 -7.77 -22.98 39.88
C ALA A 97 -7.33 -24.34 40.47
N ASP A 98 -6.09 -24.77 40.24
CA ASP A 98 -5.57 -26.09 40.66
C ASP A 98 -4.79 -26.07 41.98
N SER A 99 -4.66 -24.93 42.67
CA SER A 99 -3.85 -24.82 43.90
C SER A 99 -4.55 -25.18 45.21
N ASP A 100 -5.85 -25.54 45.21
CA ASP A 100 -6.62 -25.80 46.45
C ASP A 100 -6.84 -27.30 46.79
N THR A 101 -6.30 -28.27 46.04
CA THR A 101 -6.57 -29.72 46.27
C THR A 101 -5.37 -30.51 46.80
N SER A 102 -4.59 -29.96 47.76
CA SER A 102 -3.57 -30.77 48.46
C SER A 102 -3.22 -30.19 49.83
N MET A 103 -4.02 -30.47 50.85
CA MET A 103 -3.59 -30.57 52.27
C MET A 103 -4.78 -30.95 53.16
N SER A 104 -5.30 -32.19 53.11
CA SER A 104 -6.24 -32.69 54.14
C SER A 104 -6.40 -34.21 54.12
N GLN A 105 -5.33 -34.98 54.35
CA GLN A 105 -5.45 -36.41 54.68
C GLN A 105 -4.39 -36.85 55.70
N GLN A 106 -4.35 -36.22 56.88
CA GLN A 106 -3.64 -36.76 58.04
C GLN A 106 -4.40 -36.34 59.31
N ASN A 107 -5.41 -37.11 59.71
CA ASN A 107 -5.84 -37.27 61.12
C ASN A 107 -7.07 -38.19 61.22
N GLN A 108 -6.85 -39.49 61.01
CA GLN A 108 -7.76 -40.51 61.53
C GLN A 108 -6.93 -41.66 62.07
N THR A 109 -6.37 -41.51 63.28
CA THR A 109 -6.10 -42.68 64.12
C THR A 109 -6.44 -42.39 65.58
N LYS A 110 -7.16 -43.35 66.17
CA LYS A 110 -7.30 -43.66 67.61
C LYS A 110 -8.35 -42.86 68.41
N ARG A 111 -9.52 -43.48 68.60
CA ARG A 111 -10.29 -43.43 69.86
C ARG A 111 -10.31 -44.83 70.47
N PRO A 112 -9.87 -45.02 71.73
CA PRO A 112 -10.05 -46.29 72.44
C PRO A 112 -11.42 -46.35 73.14
N LEU A 113 -11.72 -47.58 73.58
CA LEU A 113 -12.99 -48.19 74.02
C LEU A 113 -13.83 -47.39 75.02
#